data_AF-A0A101XA20-F1
#
_entry.id   AF-A0A101XA20-F1
#
_cell.length_a   1.000
_cell.length_b   1.000
_cell.length_c   1.000
_cell.angle_alpha   90.00
_cell.angle_beta   90.00
_cell.angle_gamma   90.00
#
_symmetry.space_group_name_H-M   'P 1'
#
loop_
_entity.id
_entity.type
_entity.pdbx_description
1 polymer ?
#
loop_
_entity_poly.entity_id
_entity_poly.type
_entity_poly.pdbx_seq_one_letter_code
_entity_poly.pdbx_strand_id
1 'polypeptide(L)'
;MKVCESAVVDLQCPVRNSSALLERGVKIMEEFGISRYDLIGVLIALGADPGDAKRALGLRISGNIKRPVQTFYERYRQKLGEEGVVKILLELYGAAGGECLCPVGPMVPLGPDRYLIQRPSGIYLCEAGSCREIAPEPIAVYDHPQGCQIYNPALQIVGQPVASVASQIKALKVSDPELVAKYLLPALCRDLRGVDLGPFEFF
;
A
#
# COMPACT_ATOMS: atom_id res chain seq x y z
N MET A 1 6.00 15.06 1.89
CA MET A 1 5.14 13.95 2.38
C MET A 1 5.80 13.33 3.60
N LYS A 2 5.05 13.13 4.70
CA LYS A 2 5.56 12.53 5.94
C LYS A 2 4.83 11.21 6.19
N VAL A 3 5.55 10.11 6.35
CA VAL A 3 4.97 8.79 6.67
C VAL A 3 4.70 8.71 8.17
N CYS A 4 3.63 8.02 8.56
CA CYS A 4 3.34 7.79 9.97
C CYS A 4 4.46 6.96 10.61
N GLU A 5 4.93 7.40 11.77
CA GLU A 5 5.98 6.71 12.52
C GLU A 5 5.40 6.10 13.79
N SER A 6 5.83 4.87 14.09
CA SER A 6 5.49 4.19 15.33
C SER A 6 6.68 3.34 15.78
N ALA A 7 6.86 3.23 17.10
CA ALA A 7 7.85 2.35 17.71
C ALA A 7 7.41 0.87 17.69
N VAL A 8 6.13 0.63 17.46
CA VAL A 8 5.49 -0.68 17.36
C VAL A 8 4.83 -0.82 15.99
N VAL A 9 4.83 -2.01 15.40
CA VAL A 9 4.13 -2.21 14.13
C VAL A 9 2.62 -2.10 14.34
N ASP A 10 2.05 -1.00 13.85
CA ASP A 10 0.63 -0.69 13.91
C ASP A 10 0.04 -0.58 12.50
N LEU A 11 -1.21 -1.01 12.38
CA LEU A 11 -1.99 -0.94 11.15
C LEU A 11 -3.04 0.17 11.18
N GLN A 12 -3.26 0.84 12.33
CA GLN A 12 -4.16 1.98 12.41
C GLN A 12 -3.62 3.16 11.59
N CYS A 13 -4.55 3.93 11.03
CA CYS A 13 -4.25 5.05 10.17
C CYS A 13 -5.10 6.27 10.49
N PRO A 14 -4.51 7.47 10.44
CA PRO A 14 -5.27 8.70 10.61
C PRO A 14 -6.27 8.89 9.47
N VAL A 15 -7.27 9.73 9.73
CA VAL A 15 -8.27 10.14 8.73
C VAL A 15 -7.57 10.87 7.57
N ARG A 16 -8.03 10.60 6.35
CA ARG A 16 -7.43 11.14 5.11
C ARG A 16 -8.38 12.07 4.37
N ASN A 17 -7.84 12.84 3.44
CA ASN A 17 -8.62 13.73 2.57
C ASN A 17 -9.30 12.92 1.45
N SER A 18 -10.45 12.34 1.77
CA SER A 18 -11.25 11.52 0.84
C SER A 18 -11.59 12.27 -0.45
N SER A 19 -12.02 13.53 -0.35
CA SER A 19 -12.49 14.31 -1.51
C SER A 19 -11.39 14.54 -2.55
N ALA A 20 -10.21 15.00 -2.14
CA ALA A 20 -9.08 15.23 -3.06
C ALA A 20 -8.57 13.93 -3.69
N LEU A 21 -8.54 12.84 -2.92
CA LEU A 21 -8.17 11.52 -3.40
C LEU A 21 -9.15 11.01 -4.48
N LEU A 22 -10.45 11.13 -4.25
CA LEU A 22 -11.47 10.71 -5.20
C LEU A 22 -11.40 11.52 -6.50
N GLU A 23 -11.24 12.86 -6.40
CA GLU A 23 -11.09 13.72 -7.57
C GLU A 23 -9.86 13.32 -8.40
N ARG A 24 -8.69 13.13 -7.76
CA ARG A 24 -7.49 12.70 -8.47
C ARG A 24 -7.65 11.29 -9.04
N GLY A 25 -8.31 10.40 -8.31
CA GLY A 25 -8.62 9.04 -8.77
C GLY A 25 -9.39 9.03 -10.08
N VAL A 26 -10.49 9.80 -10.17
CA VAL A 26 -11.30 9.89 -11.39
C VAL A 26 -10.47 10.45 -12.57
N LYS A 27 -9.67 11.49 -12.34
CA LYS A 27 -8.78 12.03 -13.38
C LYS A 27 -7.78 10.99 -13.88
N ILE A 28 -7.09 10.28 -12.98
CA ILE A 28 -6.15 9.21 -13.33
C ILE A 28 -6.86 8.07 -14.08
N MET A 29 -8.09 7.74 -13.68
CA MET A 29 -8.89 6.72 -14.36
C MET A 29 -9.06 7.04 -15.84
N GLU A 30 -9.43 8.28 -16.15
CA GLU A 30 -9.64 8.79 -17.50
C GLU A 30 -8.32 8.93 -18.26
N GLU A 31 -7.31 9.55 -17.66
CA GLU A 31 -5.99 9.81 -18.25
C GLU A 31 -5.29 8.51 -18.72
N PHE A 32 -5.38 7.43 -17.94
CA PHE A 32 -4.65 6.18 -18.18
C PHE A 32 -5.54 5.02 -18.64
N GLY A 33 -6.85 5.25 -18.82
CA GLY A 33 -7.82 4.21 -19.17
C GLY A 33 -7.80 3.04 -18.17
N ILE A 34 -7.81 3.36 -16.89
CA ILE A 34 -7.89 2.40 -15.78
C ILE A 34 -9.36 2.03 -15.56
N SER A 35 -9.63 0.76 -15.26
CA SER A 35 -10.98 0.32 -14.91
C SER A 35 -11.39 0.88 -13.54
N ARG A 36 -12.59 1.46 -13.46
CA ARG A 36 -13.23 1.84 -12.18
C ARG A 36 -13.24 0.70 -11.15
N TYR A 37 -13.42 -0.55 -11.59
CA TYR A 37 -13.41 -1.72 -10.70
C TYR A 37 -12.03 -2.02 -10.11
N ASP A 38 -10.96 -1.67 -10.82
CA ASP A 38 -9.60 -1.86 -10.34
C ASP A 38 -9.16 -0.71 -9.43
N LEU A 39 -9.70 0.49 -9.69
CA LEU A 39 -9.33 1.69 -8.96
C LEU A 39 -10.06 1.81 -7.60
N ILE A 40 -11.31 1.36 -7.50
CA ILE A 40 -12.10 1.53 -6.26
C ILE A 40 -11.41 0.96 -5.03
N GLY A 41 -10.84 -0.24 -5.13
CA GLY A 41 -10.11 -0.86 -4.03
C GLY A 41 -8.89 -0.06 -3.60
N VAL A 42 -8.18 0.54 -4.57
CA VAL A 42 -7.02 1.40 -4.31
C VAL A 42 -7.44 2.68 -3.58
N LEU A 43 -8.49 3.36 -4.03
CA LEU A 43 -8.96 4.60 -3.41
C LEU A 43 -9.41 4.36 -1.97
N ILE A 44 -10.18 3.29 -1.73
CA ILE A 44 -10.63 2.95 -0.37
C ILE A 44 -9.44 2.54 0.51
N ALA A 45 -8.48 1.77 -0.03
CA ALA A 45 -7.27 1.38 0.70
C ALA A 45 -6.43 2.62 1.07
N LEU A 46 -6.50 3.65 0.24
CA LEU A 46 -5.87 4.94 0.48
C LEU A 46 -6.72 5.88 1.33
N GLY A 47 -7.84 5.43 1.91
CA GLY A 47 -8.61 6.17 2.91
C GLY A 47 -9.85 6.88 2.38
N ALA A 48 -10.29 6.62 1.14
CA ALA A 48 -11.60 7.07 0.69
C ALA A 48 -12.72 6.29 1.39
N ASP A 49 -13.83 6.97 1.67
CA ASP A 49 -15.04 6.29 2.16
C ASP A 49 -15.61 5.35 1.07
N PRO A 50 -15.99 4.10 1.40
CA PRO A 50 -16.54 3.17 0.41
C PRO A 50 -17.80 3.67 -0.30
N GLY A 51 -18.70 4.37 0.42
CA GLY A 51 -19.92 4.94 -0.15
C GLY A 51 -19.61 6.06 -1.13
N ASP A 52 -18.75 7.00 -0.74
CA ASP A 52 -18.30 8.09 -1.60
C ASP A 52 -17.55 7.57 -2.84
N ALA A 53 -16.65 6.60 -2.68
CA ALA A 53 -15.91 6.00 -3.77
C ALA A 53 -16.83 5.31 -4.79
N LYS A 54 -17.82 4.55 -4.31
CA LYS A 54 -18.84 3.92 -5.19
C LYS A 54 -19.63 4.95 -5.96
N ARG A 55 -20.06 6.04 -5.31
CA ARG A 55 -20.76 7.15 -5.97
C ARG A 55 -19.89 7.84 -7.03
N ALA A 56 -18.67 8.22 -6.68
CA ALA A 56 -17.74 8.90 -7.57
C ALA A 56 -17.41 8.07 -8.82
N LEU A 57 -17.31 6.74 -8.69
CA LEU A 57 -16.99 5.83 -9.78
C LEU A 57 -18.23 5.24 -10.49
N GLY A 58 -19.44 5.58 -10.03
CA GLY A 58 -20.69 5.03 -10.56
C GLY A 58 -20.76 3.50 -10.47
N LEU A 59 -20.34 2.93 -9.34
CA LEU A 59 -20.23 1.49 -9.11
C LEU A 59 -21.33 0.96 -8.19
N ARG A 60 -21.80 -0.26 -8.50
CA ARG A 60 -22.80 -1.00 -7.71
C ARG A 60 -22.24 -2.37 -7.33
N ILE A 61 -21.29 -2.38 -6.42
CA ILE A 61 -20.58 -3.58 -5.96
C ILE A 61 -20.49 -3.62 -4.44
N SER A 62 -20.38 -4.83 -3.89
CA SER A 62 -20.26 -5.11 -2.46
C SER A 62 -19.22 -6.22 -2.22
N GLY A 63 -18.81 -6.40 -0.98
CA GLY A 63 -17.89 -7.46 -0.56
C GLY A 63 -16.51 -6.92 -0.19
N ASN A 64 -15.54 -7.82 -0.11
CA ASN A 64 -14.18 -7.51 0.33
C ASN A 64 -13.18 -7.64 -0.83
N ILE A 65 -12.32 -6.64 -1.00
CA ILE A 65 -11.20 -6.69 -1.96
C ILE A 65 -9.91 -6.88 -1.17
N LYS A 66 -9.28 -8.04 -1.34
CA LYS A 66 -7.96 -8.34 -0.76
C LYS A 66 -6.84 -7.81 -1.67
N ARG A 67 -5.78 -7.29 -1.07
CA ARG A 67 -4.58 -6.79 -1.77
C ARG A 67 -4.88 -5.84 -2.94
N PRO A 68 -5.74 -4.82 -2.75
CA PRO A 68 -6.17 -3.95 -3.85
C PRO A 68 -4.99 -3.23 -4.52
N VAL A 69 -4.00 -2.75 -3.75
CA VAL A 69 -2.88 -1.98 -4.31
C VAL A 69 -1.86 -2.88 -4.98
N GLN A 70 -1.54 -4.05 -4.40
CA GLN A 70 -0.71 -5.06 -5.06
C GLN A 70 -1.32 -5.52 -6.39
N THR A 71 -2.62 -5.84 -6.39
CA THR A 71 -3.32 -6.32 -7.59
C THR A 71 -3.33 -5.25 -8.68
N PHE A 72 -3.57 -3.99 -8.30
CA PHE A 72 -3.45 -2.85 -9.20
C PHE A 72 -2.03 -2.73 -9.76
N TYR A 73 -1.01 -2.80 -8.90
CA TYR A 73 0.38 -2.72 -9.32
C TYR A 73 0.75 -3.82 -10.33
N GLU A 74 0.41 -5.07 -10.03
CA GLU A 74 0.72 -6.21 -10.89
C GLU A 74 0.05 -6.16 -12.25
N ARG A 75 -1.22 -5.72 -12.29
CA ARG A 75 -1.99 -5.61 -13.52
C ARG A 75 -1.48 -4.47 -14.41
N TYR A 76 -1.32 -3.29 -13.83
CA TYR A 76 -1.02 -2.11 -14.63
C TYR A 76 0.47 -1.95 -14.94
N ARG A 77 1.39 -2.59 -14.20
CA ARG A 77 2.84 -2.52 -14.53
C ARG A 77 3.14 -3.16 -15.88
N GLN A 78 2.35 -4.16 -16.29
CA GLN A 78 2.48 -4.79 -17.59
C GLN A 78 1.98 -3.88 -18.72
N LYS A 79 0.95 -3.05 -18.45
CA LYS A 79 0.31 -2.16 -19.44
C LYS A 79 1.01 -0.81 -19.56
N LEU A 80 1.42 -0.22 -18.44
CA LEU A 80 1.91 1.16 -18.35
C LEU A 80 3.43 1.24 -18.07
N GLY A 81 4.08 0.10 -17.89
CA GLY A 81 5.42 0.04 -17.31
C GLY A 81 5.41 0.28 -15.80
N GLU A 82 6.49 -0.11 -15.14
CA GLU A 82 6.57 0.01 -13.69
C GLU A 82 6.58 1.47 -13.22
N GLU A 83 7.38 2.32 -13.86
CA GLU A 83 7.49 3.74 -13.51
C GLU A 83 6.16 4.47 -13.66
N GLY A 84 5.37 4.12 -14.69
CA GLY A 84 4.03 4.68 -14.90
C GLY A 84 3.10 4.37 -13.73
N VAL A 85 3.11 3.14 -13.24
CA VAL A 85 2.27 2.75 -12.09
C VAL A 85 2.78 3.35 -10.79
N VAL A 86 4.10 3.39 -10.57
CA VAL A 86 4.69 4.03 -9.39
C VAL A 86 4.29 5.51 -9.35
N LYS A 87 4.37 6.21 -10.48
CA LYS A 87 3.93 7.61 -10.59
C LYS A 87 2.47 7.78 -10.21
N ILE A 88 1.58 6.94 -10.75
CA ILE A 88 0.15 6.94 -10.39
C ILE A 88 -0.04 6.75 -8.88
N LEU A 89 0.62 5.77 -8.28
CA LEU A 89 0.50 5.51 -6.84
C LEU A 89 1.02 6.68 -6.00
N LEU A 90 2.16 7.29 -6.38
CA LEU A 90 2.69 8.48 -5.69
C LEU A 90 1.72 9.66 -5.75
N GLU A 91 1.09 9.89 -6.90
CA GLU A 91 0.09 10.94 -7.05
C GLU A 91 -1.16 10.70 -6.18
N LEU A 92 -1.64 9.46 -6.12
CA LEU A 92 -2.75 9.09 -5.25
C LEU A 92 -2.38 9.23 -3.76
N TYR A 93 -1.16 8.84 -3.36
CA TYR A 93 -0.67 9.09 -2.01
C TYR A 93 -0.59 10.58 -1.68
N GLY A 94 -0.11 11.40 -2.64
CA GLY A 94 -0.08 12.85 -2.49
C GLY A 94 -1.47 13.45 -2.32
N ALA A 95 -2.45 12.97 -3.08
CA ALA A 95 -3.84 13.43 -3.02
C ALA A 95 -4.56 13.01 -1.73
N ALA A 96 -4.24 11.84 -1.16
CA ALA A 96 -4.81 11.37 0.10
C ALA A 96 -4.49 12.31 1.28
N GLY A 97 -3.33 12.96 1.28
CA GLY A 97 -2.95 13.96 2.28
C GLY A 97 -3.03 13.46 3.74
N GLY A 98 -3.35 14.37 4.67
CA GLY A 98 -3.47 14.11 6.10
C GLY A 98 -2.24 14.50 6.92
N GLU A 99 -2.31 14.29 8.25
CA GLU A 99 -1.20 14.58 9.18
C GLU A 99 0.04 13.73 8.89
N CYS A 100 -0.18 12.47 8.52
CA CYS A 100 0.85 11.55 8.04
C CYS A 100 0.25 10.52 7.08
N LEU A 101 1.10 9.98 6.21
CA LEU A 101 0.73 8.96 5.25
C LEU A 101 0.81 7.57 5.86
N CYS A 102 -0.18 6.76 5.52
CA CYS A 102 -0.24 5.34 5.82
C CYS A 102 -0.12 4.53 4.53
N PRO A 103 1.08 4.11 4.14
CA PRO A 103 1.26 3.36 2.90
C PRO A 103 0.50 2.03 2.92
N VAL A 104 -0.08 1.64 1.79
CA VAL A 104 -0.78 0.37 1.59
C VAL A 104 -0.30 -0.22 0.27
N GLY A 105 0.18 -1.46 0.32
CA GLY A 105 0.63 -2.20 -0.87
C GLY A 105 2.15 -2.32 -0.95
N PRO A 106 2.67 -2.70 -2.13
CA PRO A 106 4.09 -2.99 -2.29
C PRO A 106 4.98 -1.77 -2.26
N MET A 107 4.44 -0.55 -2.35
CA MET A 107 5.20 0.69 -2.44
C MET A 107 4.89 1.64 -1.28
N VAL A 108 5.96 2.18 -0.70
CA VAL A 108 5.95 3.11 0.41
C VAL A 108 6.68 4.39 0.01
N PRO A 109 6.00 5.54 -0.12
CA PRO A 109 6.67 6.80 -0.35
C PRO A 109 7.39 7.25 0.92
N LEU A 110 8.69 7.53 0.83
CA LEU A 110 9.53 8.02 1.93
C LEU A 110 9.91 9.49 1.80
N GLY A 111 9.64 10.09 0.64
CA GLY A 111 9.91 11.49 0.30
C GLY A 111 9.35 11.82 -1.08
N PRO A 112 9.62 13.04 -1.61
CA PRO A 112 9.18 13.44 -2.95
C PRO A 112 9.69 12.52 -4.06
N ASP A 113 10.99 12.18 -4.02
CA ASP A 113 11.65 11.37 -5.04
C ASP A 113 12.21 10.06 -4.47
N ARG A 114 11.79 9.67 -3.26
CA ARG A 114 12.30 8.53 -2.52
C ARG A 114 11.17 7.59 -2.12
N TYR A 115 11.28 6.31 -2.48
CA TYR A 115 10.28 5.31 -2.13
C TYR A 115 10.91 3.91 -1.97
N LEU A 116 10.30 3.10 -1.14
CA LEU A 116 10.61 1.69 -0.96
C LEU A 116 9.57 0.88 -1.72
N ILE A 117 9.99 -0.10 -2.52
CA ILE A 117 9.09 -0.94 -3.30
C ILE A 117 9.47 -2.41 -3.25
N GLN A 118 8.48 -3.28 -3.08
CA GLN A 118 8.60 -4.71 -3.28
C GLN A 118 8.19 -5.08 -4.71
N ARG A 119 9.16 -5.57 -5.48
CA ARG A 119 8.97 -6.13 -6.83
C ARG A 119 8.99 -7.66 -6.74
N PRO A 120 8.60 -8.40 -7.80
CA PRO A 120 8.77 -9.85 -7.81
C PRO A 120 10.23 -10.31 -7.66
N SER A 121 11.20 -9.48 -8.07
CA SER A 121 12.63 -9.80 -8.03
C SER A 121 13.31 -9.43 -6.71
N GLY A 122 12.62 -8.78 -5.76
CA GLY A 122 13.24 -8.31 -4.54
C GLY A 122 12.65 -7.00 -4.03
N ILE A 123 13.31 -6.42 -3.02
CA ILE A 123 12.92 -5.15 -2.40
C ILE A 123 13.95 -4.10 -2.78
N TYR A 124 13.48 -2.93 -3.20
CA TYR A 124 14.33 -1.84 -3.70
C TYR A 124 13.99 -0.54 -3.00
N LEU A 125 15.02 0.21 -2.61
CA LEU A 125 14.89 1.62 -2.26
C LEU A 125 15.31 2.45 -3.46
N CYS A 126 14.36 3.22 -3.97
CA CYS A 126 14.56 4.07 -5.12
C CYS A 126 14.63 5.54 -4.68
N GLU A 127 15.57 6.27 -5.26
CA GLU A 127 15.81 7.69 -5.02
C GLU A 127 16.36 8.35 -6.29
N ALA A 128 15.76 9.49 -6.68
CA ALA A 128 16.21 10.33 -7.80
C ALA A 128 16.51 9.57 -9.11
N GLY A 129 15.65 8.59 -9.46
CA GLY A 129 15.78 7.80 -10.70
C GLY A 129 16.74 6.61 -10.61
N SER A 130 17.33 6.34 -9.44
CA SER A 130 18.14 5.16 -9.18
C SER A 130 17.45 4.24 -8.17
N CYS A 131 17.65 2.92 -8.29
CA CYS A 131 17.10 1.95 -7.34
C CYS A 131 18.22 1.05 -6.81
N ARG A 132 18.36 1.01 -5.49
CA ARG A 132 19.28 0.11 -4.78
C ARG A 132 18.49 -1.09 -4.25
N GLU A 133 18.96 -2.30 -4.55
CA GLU A 133 18.41 -3.51 -3.94
C GLU A 133 18.70 -3.53 -2.42
N ILE A 134 17.66 -3.76 -1.64
CA ILE A 134 17.72 -3.91 -0.18
C ILE A 134 17.55 -5.37 0.24
N ALA A 135 16.79 -6.15 -0.52
CA ALA A 135 16.66 -7.58 -0.30
C ALA A 135 16.51 -8.31 -1.64
N PRO A 136 17.17 -9.48 -1.81
CA PRO A 136 17.13 -10.24 -3.05
C PRO A 136 15.81 -11.00 -3.26
N GLU A 137 14.96 -11.09 -2.23
CA GLU A 137 13.67 -11.77 -2.30
C GLU A 137 12.56 -10.88 -1.74
N PRO A 138 11.35 -10.92 -2.32
CA PRO A 138 10.19 -10.25 -1.74
C PRO A 138 9.76 -10.93 -0.44
N ILE A 139 9.20 -10.15 0.49
CA ILE A 139 8.64 -10.68 1.73
C ILE A 139 7.17 -11.04 1.51
N ALA A 140 6.83 -12.29 1.81
CA ALA A 140 5.46 -12.76 1.84
C ALA A 140 4.84 -12.57 3.23
N VAL A 141 3.73 -11.84 3.29
CA VAL A 141 2.88 -11.71 4.48
C VAL A 141 1.62 -12.54 4.32
N TYR A 142 1.15 -13.09 5.44
CA TYR A 142 0.00 -13.98 5.51
C TYR A 142 -1.02 -13.48 6.53
N ASP A 143 -2.29 -13.71 6.21
CA ASP A 143 -3.39 -13.30 7.08
C ASP A 143 -3.35 -14.16 8.35
N HIS A 144 -3.58 -13.51 9.49
CA HIS A 144 -3.55 -14.13 10.80
C HIS A 144 -4.59 -13.44 11.68
N PRO A 145 -5.28 -14.14 12.61
CA PRO A 145 -6.30 -13.52 13.46
C PRO A 145 -5.84 -12.26 14.22
N GLN A 146 -4.54 -12.16 14.49
CA GLN A 146 -3.92 -11.02 15.19
C GLN A 146 -3.33 -9.95 14.24
N GLY A 147 -3.58 -10.04 12.93
CA GLY A 147 -3.27 -9.00 11.95
C GLY A 147 -2.51 -9.50 10.73
N CYS A 148 -1.24 -9.90 10.90
CA CYS A 148 -0.43 -10.50 9.83
C CYS A 148 0.84 -11.19 10.38
N GLN A 149 1.37 -12.13 9.60
CA GLN A 149 2.61 -12.85 9.93
C GLN A 149 3.50 -13.09 8.70
N ILE A 150 4.79 -13.32 8.96
CA ILE A 150 5.76 -13.93 8.04
C ILE A 150 5.87 -15.40 8.45
N TYR A 151 5.98 -16.35 7.52
CA TYR A 151 6.15 -17.77 7.87
C TYR A 151 7.60 -18.26 7.89
N ASN A 152 8.50 -17.55 7.24
CA ASN A 152 9.92 -17.86 7.26
C ASN A 152 10.72 -16.56 7.41
N PRO A 153 11.27 -16.26 8.61
CA PRO A 153 10.96 -16.92 9.87
C PRO A 153 9.49 -16.71 10.28
N ALA A 154 8.94 -17.64 11.07
CA ALA A 154 7.59 -17.49 11.63
C ALA A 154 7.56 -16.31 12.61
N LEU A 155 6.93 -15.21 12.21
CA LEU A 155 6.95 -13.96 12.95
C LEU A 155 5.61 -13.25 12.83
N GLN A 156 4.92 -13.11 13.97
CA GLN A 156 3.83 -12.16 14.09
C GLN A 156 4.38 -10.75 14.09
N ILE A 157 3.89 -9.91 13.18
CA ILE A 157 4.46 -8.56 13.00
C ILE A 157 3.69 -7.54 13.85
N VAL A 158 2.35 -7.59 13.83
CA VAL A 158 1.49 -6.57 14.45
C VAL A 158 1.61 -6.58 15.96
N GLY A 159 1.77 -5.40 16.56
CA GLY A 159 1.93 -5.21 18.00
C GLY A 159 3.35 -5.47 18.52
N GLN A 160 4.29 -5.86 17.68
CA GLN A 160 5.69 -6.06 18.06
C GLN A 160 6.52 -4.76 17.94
N PRO A 161 7.52 -4.54 18.81
CA PRO A 161 8.48 -3.45 18.64
C PRO A 161 9.21 -3.54 17.29
N VAL A 162 9.37 -2.41 16.60
CA VAL A 162 10.03 -2.35 15.29
C VAL A 162 11.45 -2.94 15.35
N ALA A 163 12.21 -2.64 16.39
CA ALA A 163 13.57 -3.17 16.57
C ALA A 163 13.61 -4.70 16.69
N SER A 164 12.60 -5.31 17.33
CA SER A 164 12.48 -6.77 17.45
C SER A 164 12.21 -7.41 16.08
N VAL A 165 11.25 -6.85 15.34
CA VAL A 165 10.92 -7.31 13.97
C VAL A 165 12.13 -7.15 13.05
N ALA A 166 12.80 -5.99 13.09
CA ALA A 166 14.00 -5.71 12.32
C ALA A 166 15.11 -6.74 12.58
N SER A 167 15.35 -7.10 13.84
CA SER A 167 16.34 -8.12 14.21
C SER A 167 16.03 -9.48 13.56
N GLN A 168 14.77 -9.87 13.55
CA GLN A 168 14.34 -11.18 13.05
C GLN A 168 14.37 -11.26 11.52
N ILE A 169 14.01 -10.19 10.81
CA ILE A 169 14.04 -10.19 9.34
C ILE A 169 15.45 -10.06 8.75
N LYS A 170 16.50 -9.85 9.57
CA LYS A 170 17.90 -9.94 9.10
C LYS A 170 18.23 -11.30 8.48
N ALA A 171 17.57 -12.38 8.93
CA ALA A 171 17.71 -13.71 8.35
C ALA A 171 17.31 -13.75 6.87
N LEU A 172 16.50 -12.80 6.41
CA LEU A 172 16.04 -12.64 5.01
C LEU A 172 17.01 -11.84 4.15
N LYS A 173 18.25 -11.61 4.61
CA LYS A 173 19.30 -10.86 3.90
C LYS A 173 18.88 -9.43 3.52
N VAL A 174 18.01 -8.83 4.34
CA VAL A 174 17.58 -7.43 4.20
C VAL A 174 18.71 -6.53 4.71
N SER A 175 19.24 -5.65 3.85
CA SER A 175 20.34 -4.72 4.20
C SER A 175 19.90 -3.58 5.12
N ASP A 176 18.66 -3.09 4.98
CA ASP A 176 18.04 -2.07 5.83
C ASP A 176 16.80 -2.63 6.59
N PRO A 177 17.00 -3.53 7.57
CA PRO A 177 15.89 -4.25 8.21
C PRO A 177 14.95 -3.33 9.00
N GLU A 178 15.46 -2.26 9.61
CA GLU A 178 14.62 -1.32 10.35
C GLU A 178 13.69 -0.54 9.43
N LEU A 179 14.16 -0.16 8.24
CA LEU A 179 13.36 0.52 7.23
C LEU A 179 12.20 -0.38 6.76
N VAL A 180 12.50 -1.64 6.46
CA VAL A 180 11.51 -2.63 6.01
C VAL A 180 10.49 -2.93 7.11
N ALA A 181 10.95 -3.16 8.34
CA ALA A 181 10.08 -3.42 9.48
C ALA A 181 9.18 -2.23 9.83
N LYS A 182 9.71 -1.01 9.75
CA LYS A 182 8.99 0.22 10.09
C LYS A 182 7.95 0.60 9.04
N TYR A 183 8.23 0.40 7.77
CA TYR A 183 7.41 0.97 6.69
C TYR A 183 6.79 -0.06 5.75
N LEU A 184 7.56 -1.02 5.23
CA LEU A 184 7.08 -1.95 4.22
C LEU A 184 6.17 -3.03 4.80
N LEU A 185 6.56 -3.67 5.90
CA LEU A 185 5.73 -4.73 6.49
C LEU A 185 4.33 -4.23 6.89
N PRO A 186 4.17 -3.08 7.58
CA PRO A 186 2.85 -2.54 7.86
C PRO A 186 2.04 -2.25 6.59
N ALA A 187 2.68 -1.76 5.53
CA ALA A 187 2.02 -1.47 4.26
C ALA A 187 1.52 -2.72 3.55
N LEU A 188 2.34 -3.77 3.49
CA LEU A 188 1.96 -5.08 2.96
C LEU A 188 0.83 -5.70 3.80
N CYS A 189 0.89 -5.58 5.12
CA CYS A 189 -0.16 -6.09 6.01
C CYS A 189 -1.49 -5.35 5.85
N ARG A 190 -1.48 -4.02 5.70
CA ARG A 190 -2.70 -3.25 5.40
C ARG A 190 -3.33 -3.69 4.09
N ASP A 191 -2.52 -3.90 3.05
CA ASP A 191 -3.03 -4.33 1.74
C ASP A 191 -3.57 -5.76 1.78
N LEU A 192 -2.87 -6.65 2.49
CA LEU A 192 -3.30 -8.01 2.74
C LEU A 192 -4.67 -8.08 3.42
N ARG A 193 -4.93 -7.24 4.43
CA ARG A 193 -6.24 -7.20 5.10
C ARG A 193 -7.35 -6.81 4.13
N GLY A 194 -7.02 -6.00 3.13
CA GLY A 194 -7.92 -5.56 2.09
C GLY A 194 -8.87 -4.47 2.57
N VAL A 195 -9.91 -4.23 1.78
CA VAL A 195 -10.94 -3.23 2.06
C VAL A 195 -12.32 -3.82 1.95
N ASP A 196 -13.20 -3.42 2.85
CA ASP A 196 -14.62 -3.73 2.77
C ASP A 196 -15.33 -2.63 1.98
N LEU A 197 -16.05 -3.02 0.93
CA LEU A 197 -16.88 -2.11 0.14
C LEU A 197 -18.23 -1.83 0.81
N GLY A 198 -18.53 -2.56 1.89
CA GLY A 198 -19.81 -2.54 2.57
C GLY A 198 -20.93 -3.13 1.71
N PRO A 199 -22.17 -3.12 2.24
CA PRO A 199 -23.33 -3.54 1.49
C PRO A 199 -23.63 -2.59 0.31
N PHE A 200 -24.41 -3.10 -0.63
CA PHE A 200 -25.04 -2.27 -1.64
C PHE A 200 -26.38 -1.75 -1.07
N GLU A 201 -26.50 -0.44 -0.88
CA GLU A 201 -27.77 0.20 -0.53
C GLU A 201 -28.47 0.65 -1.80
N PHE A 202 -29.68 0.12 -2.03
CA PHE A 202 -30.58 0.63 -3.05
C PHE A 202 -31.17 1.94 -2.52
N PHE A 203 -30.80 3.08 -3.11
CA PHE A 203 -31.55 4.33 -2.97
C PHE A 203 -32.60 4.40 -4.08
#